data_AF-A0A235EL43-F1
#
_entry.id   AF-A0A235EL43-F1
#
_cell.length_a   1.000
_cell.length_b   1.000
_cell.length_c   1.000
_cell.angle_alpha   90.00
_cell.angle_beta   90.00
_cell.angle_gamma   90.00
#
_symmetry.space_group_name_H-M   'P 1'
#
loop_
_entity.id
_entity.type
_entity.pdbx_description
1 polymer ?
#
loop_
_entity_poly.entity_id
_entity_poly.type
_entity_poly.pdbx_seq_one_letter_code
_entity_poly.pdbx_strand_id
1 'polypeptide(L)'
;MSTIGQERTFTMKEFSCGAIGAIQNSTKPGHMVRVDDDSANSGGFLILEWWEGSTGPNGNGAFDSWVDNELAVSKFLQETGWCIVWR
;
A
#
# COMPACT_ATOMS: atom_id res chain seq x y z
N MET A 1 33.34 -18.64 22.68
CA MET A 1 31.86 -18.73 22.69
C MET A 1 31.35 -17.36 22.28
N SER A 2 31.14 -17.14 20.98
CA SER A 2 30.69 -15.84 20.47
C SER A 2 29.19 -15.90 20.26
N THR A 3 28.46 -15.20 21.11
CA THR A 3 27.03 -14.93 20.92
C THR A 3 26.91 -13.91 19.80
N ILE A 4 26.71 -14.40 18.58
CA ILE A 4 26.40 -13.56 17.42
C ILE A 4 25.05 -12.91 17.68
N GLY A 5 25.03 -11.58 17.56
CA GLY A 5 23.90 -10.73 17.92
C GLY A 5 22.62 -11.15 17.22
N GLN A 6 21.51 -11.03 17.95
CA GLN A 6 20.17 -11.08 17.37
C GLN A 6 20.11 -10.09 16.20
N GLU A 7 19.98 -10.62 14.99
CA GLU A 7 19.48 -9.85 13.85
C GLU A 7 18.11 -9.31 14.26
N ARG A 8 18.06 -8.01 14.54
CA ARG A 8 16.79 -7.31 14.67
C ARG A 8 16.21 -7.26 13.27
N THR A 9 15.38 -8.23 12.92
CA THR A 9 14.47 -8.11 11.80
C THR A 9 13.53 -6.96 12.14
N PHE A 10 13.90 -5.74 11.72
CA PHE A 10 12.97 -4.63 11.67
C PHE A 10 12.00 -4.99 10.56
N THR A 11 10.91 -5.68 10.90
CA THR A 11 9.73 -5.75 10.04
C THR A 11 9.22 -4.32 9.98
N MET A 12 9.78 -3.53 9.06
CA MET A 12 9.29 -2.20 8.77
C MET A 12 7.86 -2.45 8.32
N LYS A 13 6.89 -2.09 9.14
CA LYS A 13 5.50 -2.15 8.72
C LYS A 13 5.36 -1.06 7.66
N GLU A 14 5.57 -1.44 6.39
CA GLU A 14 5.66 -0.51 5.26
C GLU A 14 4.34 0.23 4.99
N PHE A 15 3.24 -0.33 5.49
CA PHE A 15 1.90 0.23 5.47
C PHE A 15 1.08 -0.33 6.64
N SER A 16 -0.06 0.28 6.95
CA SER A 16 -1.07 -0.33 7.82
C SER A 16 -2.35 -0.47 7.03
N CYS A 17 -2.99 -1.65 7.09
CA CYS A 17 -4.27 -1.87 6.43
C CYS A 17 -5.30 -0.85 6.93
N GLY A 18 -6.06 -0.28 6.01
CA GLY A 18 -7.01 0.82 6.24
C GLY A 18 -6.37 2.20 6.38
N ALA A 19 -5.05 2.33 6.51
CA ALA A 19 -4.37 3.62 6.55
C ALA A 19 -4.29 4.24 5.16
N ILE A 20 -4.47 5.56 5.09
CA ILE A 20 -4.42 6.31 3.84
C ILE A 20 -3.05 7.00 3.75
N GLY A 21 -2.38 6.81 2.62
CA GLY A 21 -1.11 7.44 2.29
C GLY A 21 -1.26 8.48 1.20
N ALA A 22 -0.58 9.61 1.34
CA ALA A 22 -0.48 10.63 0.30
C ALA A 22 0.79 10.41 -0.54
N ILE A 23 0.64 10.30 -1.87
CA ILE A 23 1.76 10.07 -2.79
C ILE A 23 2.36 11.42 -3.20
N GLN A 24 3.60 11.69 -2.78
CA GLN A 24 4.24 13.01 -2.93
C GLN A 24 4.91 13.23 -4.29
N ASN A 25 5.27 12.15 -4.99
CA ASN A 25 6.01 12.19 -6.25
C ASN A 25 5.13 11.85 -7.46
N SER A 26 3.86 12.24 -7.44
CA SER A 26 2.93 12.04 -8.55
C SER A 26 2.56 13.34 -9.26
N THR A 27 2.29 13.27 -10.56
CA THR A 27 1.71 14.37 -11.34
C THR A 27 0.19 14.47 -11.21
N LYS A 28 -0.46 13.47 -10.59
CA LYS A 28 -1.89 13.46 -10.31
C LYS A 28 -2.18 14.35 -9.08
N PRO A 29 -3.08 15.33 -9.17
CA PRO A 29 -3.38 16.23 -8.05
C PRO A 29 -4.05 15.48 -6.90
N GLY A 30 -3.54 15.66 -5.67
CA GLY A 30 -4.11 15.01 -4.48
C GLY A 30 -4.08 13.48 -4.56
N HIS A 31 -3.03 12.89 -5.15
CA HIS A 31 -2.92 11.44 -5.32
C HIS A 31 -2.76 10.72 -3.97
N MET A 32 -3.67 9.80 -3.69
CA MET A 32 -3.72 9.01 -2.45
C MET A 32 -3.71 7.52 -2.77
N VAL A 33 -3.30 6.74 -1.77
CA VAL A 33 -3.35 5.28 -1.76
C VAL A 33 -3.89 4.76 -0.42
N ARG A 34 -4.62 3.64 -0.44
CA ARG A 34 -4.99 2.86 0.74
C ARG A 34 -4.80 1.39 0.45
N VAL A 35 -4.35 0.63 1.44
CA VAL A 35 -4.32 -0.84 1.35
C VAL A 35 -5.39 -1.39 2.28
N ASP A 36 -6.32 -2.17 1.75
CA ASP A 36 -7.35 -2.86 2.54
C ASP A 36 -7.04 -4.36 2.59
N ASP A 37 -7.20 -4.93 3.79
CA ASP A 37 -7.21 -6.38 3.96
C ASP A 37 -8.57 -6.92 3.48
N ASP A 38 -8.54 -7.65 2.37
CA ASP A 38 -9.72 -8.29 1.77
C ASP A 38 -9.65 -9.82 1.89
N SER A 39 -8.85 -10.33 2.83
CA SER A 39 -8.59 -11.75 2.99
C SER A 39 -9.86 -12.55 3.28
N ALA A 40 -10.81 -11.96 3.99
CA ALA A 40 -12.10 -12.57 4.29
C ALA A 40 -13.01 -12.73 3.05
N ASN A 41 -12.91 -11.84 2.05
CA ASN A 41 -13.80 -11.86 0.88
C ASN A 41 -13.15 -12.51 -0.34
N SER A 42 -11.88 -12.23 -0.58
CA SER A 42 -11.17 -12.65 -1.79
C SER A 42 -9.88 -13.44 -1.49
N GLY A 43 -9.47 -13.56 -0.22
CA GLY A 43 -8.23 -14.20 0.16
C GLY A 43 -6.95 -13.36 -0.06
N GLY A 44 -7.07 -12.05 -0.26
CA GLY A 44 -5.90 -11.18 -0.51
C GLY A 44 -6.08 -9.74 -0.02
N PHE A 45 -5.39 -8.81 -0.67
CA PHE A 45 -5.39 -7.38 -0.33
C PHE A 45 -5.82 -6.55 -1.53
N LEU A 46 -6.54 -5.47 -1.26
CA LEU A 46 -6.90 -4.47 -2.26
C LEU A 46 -6.06 -3.22 -2.05
N ILE A 47 -5.31 -2.83 -3.08
CA ILE A 47 -4.57 -1.58 -3.14
C ILE A 47 -5.40 -0.60 -3.94
N LEU A 48 -5.88 0.45 -3.30
CA LEU A 48 -6.74 1.47 -3.88
C LEU A 48 -5.96 2.76 -4.12
N GLU A 49 -5.97 3.30 -5.33
CA GLU A 49 -5.43 4.62 -5.66
C GLU A 49 -6.51 5.55 -6.22
N TRP A 50 -6.47 6.84 -5.88
CA TRP A 50 -7.37 7.85 -6.42
C TRP A 50 -6.74 9.24 -6.36
N TRP A 51 -7.27 10.17 -7.14
CA TRP A 51 -6.80 11.55 -7.19
C TRP A 51 -7.96 12.50 -7.46
N GLU A 52 -7.71 13.80 -7.36
CA GLU A 52 -8.75 14.80 -7.60
C GLU A 52 -9.26 14.70 -9.05
N GLY A 53 -10.57 14.45 -9.21
CA GLY A 53 -11.20 14.27 -10.52
C GLY A 53 -11.02 12.89 -11.13
N SER A 54 -10.53 11.89 -10.39
CA SER A 54 -10.49 10.51 -10.86
C SER A 54 -11.90 9.92 -11.03
N THR A 55 -12.06 9.04 -12.01
CA THR A 55 -13.33 8.34 -12.31
C THR A 55 -13.15 6.83 -12.23
N GLY A 56 -12.32 6.38 -11.29
CA GLY A 56 -12.08 4.96 -11.07
C GLY A 56 -13.37 4.20 -10.76
N PRO A 57 -13.40 2.88 -10.99
CA PRO A 57 -14.61 2.07 -10.91
C PRO A 57 -15.15 1.92 -9.48
N ASN A 58 -14.34 2.18 -8.46
CA ASN A 58 -14.71 2.01 -7.06
C ASN A 58 -15.12 3.32 -6.38
N GLY A 59 -15.56 3.22 -5.13
CA GLY A 59 -15.96 4.37 -4.30
C GLY A 59 -14.91 5.48 -4.30
N ASN A 60 -15.36 6.74 -4.34
CA ASN A 60 -14.55 7.95 -4.49
C ASN A 60 -13.74 8.04 -5.80
N GLY A 61 -14.12 7.30 -6.84
CA GLY A 61 -13.40 7.31 -8.12
C GLY A 61 -12.05 6.61 -8.04
N ALA A 62 -11.93 5.57 -7.20
CA ALA A 62 -10.68 4.84 -6.97
C ALA A 62 -10.49 3.69 -7.96
N PHE A 63 -9.24 3.46 -8.34
CA PHE A 63 -8.78 2.28 -9.07
C PHE A 63 -8.22 1.29 -8.07
N ASP A 64 -8.55 0.01 -8.23
CA ASP A 64 -8.06 -1.06 -7.38
C ASP A 64 -7.08 -1.97 -8.11
N SER A 65 -6.11 -2.49 -7.36
CA SER A 65 -5.28 -3.62 -7.74
C SER A 65 -5.34 -4.65 -6.63
N TRP A 66 -5.62 -5.90 -7.01
CA TRP A 66 -5.66 -7.01 -6.07
C TRP A 66 -4.32 -7.75 -6.03
N VAL A 67 -3.87 -8.09 -4.83
CA VAL A 67 -2.67 -8.92 -4.62
C VAL A 67 -2.94 -9.99 -3.57
N ASP A 68 -2.17 -11.07 -3.60
CA ASP A 68 -2.44 -12.31 -2.88
C ASP A 68 -2.01 -12.29 -1.40
N ASN A 69 -1.00 -11.50 -1.03
CA ASN A 69 -0.48 -11.45 0.34
C ASN A 69 0.29 -10.16 0.65
N GLU A 70 0.68 -9.96 1.92
CA GLU A 70 1.42 -8.77 2.38
C GLU A 70 2.75 -8.55 1.63
N LEU A 71 3.47 -9.63 1.28
CA LEU A 71 4.73 -9.52 0.53
C LEU A 71 4.48 -8.98 -0.88
N ALA A 72 3.37 -9.38 -1.51
CA ALA A 72 2.97 -8.84 -2.81
C ALA A 72 2.52 -7.38 -2.72
N VAL A 73 1.93 -6.93 -1.61
CA VAL A 73 1.67 -5.50 -1.37
C VAL A 73 2.99 -4.73 -1.34
N SER A 74 3.95 -5.16 -0.52
CA SER A 74 5.27 -4.51 -0.43
C SER A 74 5.95 -4.42 -1.79
N LYS A 75 5.93 -5.51 -2.56
CA LYS A 75 6.49 -5.54 -3.92
C LYS A 75 5.77 -4.58 -4.86
N PHE A 76 4.44 -4.55 -4.84
CA PHE A 76 3.65 -3.63 -5.66
C PHE A 76 4.02 -2.17 -5.34
N LEU A 77 4.03 -1.80 -4.06
CA LEU A 77 4.37 -0.44 -3.63
C LEU A 77 5.81 -0.08 -4.03
N GLN A 78 6.76 -1.00 -3.92
CA GLN A 78 8.14 -0.80 -4.37
C GLN A 78 8.24 -0.57 -5.89
N GLU A 79 7.54 -1.39 -6.69
CA GLU A 79 7.57 -1.31 -8.16
C GLU A 79 6.94 -0.03 -8.70
N THR A 80 5.96 0.54 -7.98
CA THR A 80 5.35 1.84 -8.35
C THR A 80 6.34 3.02 -8.23
N GLY A 81 7.36 2.88 -7.38
CA GLY A 81 8.27 3.97 -7.04
C GLY A 81 7.60 5.12 -6.27
N TRP A 82 6.43 4.91 -5.66
CA TRP A 82 5.71 5.95 -4.93
C TRP A 82 6.42 6.33 -3.62
N CYS A 83 6.51 7.63 -3.37
CA CYS A 83 6.92 8.21 -2.10
C CYS A 83 5.66 8.49 -1.28
N ILE A 84 5.31 7.58 -0.38
CA ILE A 84 4.03 7.58 0.35
C ILE A 84 4.23 8.13 1.76
N VAL A 85 3.41 9.12 2.14
CA VAL A 85 3.31 9.63 3.50
C VAL A 85 2.01 9.12 4.13
N TRP A 86 2.13 8.11 4.98
CA TRP A 86 1.00 7.48 5.70
C TRP A 86 0.46 8.37 6.83
N ARG A 87 -0.85 8.27 7.09
CA ARG A 87 -1.56 8.97 8.17
C ARG A 87 -2.51 8.05 8.92
#